data_AF-A0A022MJD8-F1
#
_entry.id   AF-A0A022MJD8-F1
#
_cell.length_a   1.000
_cell.length_b   1.000
_cell.length_c   1.000
_cell.angle_alpha   90.00
_cell.angle_beta   90.00
_cell.angle_gamma   90.00
#
_symmetry.space_group_name_H-M   'P 1'
#
loop_
_entity.id
_entity.type
_entity.pdbx_description
1 polymer ?
#
loop_
_entity_poly.entity_id
_entity_poly.type
_entity_poly.pdbx_seq_one_letter_code
_entity_poly.pdbx_strand_id
1 'polypeptide(L)'
;MTRTVITDTVFPHEKLTGSPRSLGGAELVRCTFRGGSLVQYEDPEFGLSVHDLSLRDCRAGGVLHGVRFSDVSVHNLTSGDRVSPFACVFRHVTLSGRIPRLMTRPAHSSLPAEVQEAFRDGAERFYASVDWALDISAAKFSDAEFSGVPGHLVRRDPKTQFLLHRDRAEAADAEGFSSRARSYLAKARTSPYPTLVVVAPTRSKYFKDMLQDLESLRAAGIAE
;
A
#
# COMPACT_ATOMS: atom_id res chain seq x y z
N MET A 1 6.64 6.97 -26.43
CA MET A 1 5.26 6.54 -26.68
C MET A 1 4.32 7.58 -26.09
N THR A 2 3.33 8.02 -26.85
CA THR A 2 2.35 9.02 -26.44
C THR A 2 1.30 8.34 -25.56
N ARG A 3 1.14 8.74 -24.29
CA ARG A 3 0.07 8.22 -23.41
C ARG A 3 -1.26 8.84 -23.79
N THR A 4 -2.33 8.06 -23.73
CA THR A 4 -3.69 8.57 -23.94
C THR A 4 -4.09 9.42 -22.73
N VAL A 5 -4.35 10.72 -22.95
CA VAL A 5 -4.81 11.62 -21.88
C VAL A 5 -6.33 11.60 -21.83
N ILE A 6 -6.89 11.25 -20.67
CA ILE A 6 -8.33 11.23 -20.39
C ILE A 6 -8.58 12.20 -19.24
N THR A 7 -9.49 13.15 -19.45
CA THR A 7 -9.74 14.24 -18.51
C THR A 7 -11.22 14.33 -18.15
N ASP A 8 -11.54 14.69 -16.91
CA ASP A 8 -12.89 15.05 -16.43
C ASP A 8 -13.95 13.95 -16.70
N THR A 9 -13.50 12.69 -16.80
CA THR A 9 -14.34 11.56 -17.18
C THR A 9 -14.86 10.83 -15.93
N VAL A 10 -16.13 10.46 -15.97
CA VAL A 10 -16.75 9.60 -14.95
C VAL A 10 -16.80 8.17 -15.46
N PHE A 11 -15.98 7.32 -14.89
CA PHE A 11 -16.02 5.88 -15.15
C PHE A 11 -17.14 5.24 -14.32
N PRO A 12 -18.01 4.42 -14.94
CA PRO A 12 -19.04 3.69 -14.23
C PRO A 12 -18.42 2.64 -13.29
N HIS A 13 -19.27 1.97 -12.52
CA HIS A 13 -18.84 0.83 -11.72
C HIS A 13 -18.45 -0.31 -12.66
N GLU A 14 -17.19 -0.75 -12.58
CA GLU A 14 -16.65 -1.81 -13.44
C GLU A 14 -16.07 -2.95 -12.61
N LYS A 15 -16.26 -4.19 -13.09
CA LYS A 15 -15.68 -5.38 -12.48
C LYS A 15 -14.78 -6.08 -13.47
N LEU A 16 -13.50 -6.16 -13.16
CA LEU A 16 -12.53 -6.98 -13.86
C LEU A 16 -12.06 -8.08 -12.92
N THR A 17 -12.36 -9.32 -13.29
CA THR A 17 -12.02 -10.51 -12.50
C THR A 17 -11.14 -11.46 -13.32
N GLY A 18 -10.18 -12.07 -12.64
CA GLY A 18 -9.30 -13.11 -13.18
C GLY A 18 -8.11 -12.57 -13.95
N SER A 19 -7.23 -13.48 -14.35
CA SER A 19 -6.01 -13.21 -15.10
C SER A 19 -5.85 -14.21 -16.28
N PRO A 20 -5.05 -13.88 -17.31
CA PRO A 20 -4.29 -12.65 -17.51
C PRO A 20 -5.16 -11.48 -18.00
N ARG A 21 -4.87 -10.28 -17.50
CA ARG A 21 -5.54 -9.02 -17.87
C ARG A 21 -4.54 -7.87 -17.73
N SER A 22 -4.60 -6.90 -18.63
CA SER A 22 -3.68 -5.76 -18.65
C SER A 22 -4.44 -4.46 -18.88
N LEU A 23 -4.14 -3.45 -18.06
CA LEU A 23 -4.69 -2.10 -18.13
C LEU A 23 -3.53 -1.11 -18.08
N GLY A 24 -3.46 -0.14 -19.00
CA GLY A 24 -2.36 0.81 -18.97
C GLY A 24 -2.34 1.84 -20.09
N GLY A 25 -1.23 2.58 -20.16
CA GLY A 25 -0.92 3.50 -21.25
C GLY A 25 -1.72 4.80 -21.24
N ALA A 26 -2.16 5.26 -20.06
CA ALA A 26 -3.02 6.44 -19.94
C ALA A 26 -2.55 7.44 -18.88
N GLU A 27 -2.94 8.69 -19.09
CA GLU A 27 -2.93 9.74 -18.07
C GLU A 27 -4.38 10.13 -17.78
N LEU A 28 -4.77 10.01 -16.52
CA LEU A 28 -6.11 10.29 -16.04
C LEU A 28 -6.07 11.54 -15.17
N VAL A 29 -6.80 12.57 -15.59
CA VAL A 29 -6.79 13.88 -14.91
C VAL A 29 -8.21 14.25 -14.49
N ARG A 30 -8.42 14.48 -13.19
CA ARG A 30 -9.74 14.84 -12.61
C ARG A 30 -10.84 13.84 -12.92
N CYS A 31 -10.48 12.57 -13.11
CA CYS A 31 -11.44 11.50 -13.38
C CYS A 31 -12.06 10.98 -12.08
N THR A 32 -13.30 10.49 -12.17
CA THR A 32 -14.02 9.86 -11.07
C THR A 32 -14.40 8.43 -11.42
N PHE A 33 -14.00 7.49 -10.58
CA PHE A 33 -14.44 6.10 -10.64
C PHE A 33 -15.58 5.89 -9.64
N ARG A 34 -16.74 5.42 -10.11
CA ARG A 34 -17.91 5.14 -9.25
C ARG A 34 -17.80 3.85 -8.44
N GLY A 35 -16.58 3.37 -8.21
CA GLY A 35 -16.27 2.09 -7.58
C GLY A 35 -15.95 1.02 -8.63
N GLY A 36 -15.77 -0.20 -8.16
CA GLY A 36 -15.45 -1.34 -9.01
C GLY A 36 -14.62 -2.38 -8.28
N SER A 37 -14.20 -3.40 -9.01
CA SER A 37 -13.28 -4.42 -8.52
C SER A 37 -12.25 -4.78 -9.58
N LEU A 38 -10.97 -4.79 -9.21
CA LEU A 38 -9.88 -5.40 -9.97
C LEU A 38 -9.36 -6.54 -9.11
N VAL A 39 -9.78 -7.78 -9.40
CA VAL A 39 -9.56 -8.92 -8.51
C VAL A 39 -9.13 -10.18 -9.24
N GLN A 40 -8.19 -10.93 -8.67
CA GLN A 40 -7.90 -12.32 -9.03
C GLN A 40 -7.48 -13.07 -7.75
N TYR A 41 -7.83 -14.34 -7.65
CA TYR A 41 -7.64 -15.18 -6.45
C TYR A 41 -6.89 -16.48 -6.73
N GLU A 42 -6.61 -16.76 -8.00
CA GLU A 42 -6.14 -18.04 -8.50
C GLU A 42 -4.73 -17.98 -9.12
N ASP A 43 -4.19 -16.78 -9.35
CA ASP A 43 -2.95 -16.58 -10.10
C ASP A 43 -1.87 -15.90 -9.24
N PRO A 44 -0.99 -16.67 -8.59
CA PRO A 44 0.11 -16.12 -7.79
C PRO A 44 1.21 -15.43 -8.64
N GLU A 45 1.14 -15.50 -9.98
CA GLU A 45 2.09 -14.82 -10.88
C GLU A 45 1.62 -13.40 -11.27
N PHE A 46 0.48 -12.96 -10.72
CA PHE A 46 -0.08 -11.61 -10.88
C PHE A 46 -0.30 -11.21 -12.34
N GLY A 47 -0.92 -12.09 -13.13
CA GLY A 47 -1.28 -11.83 -14.52
C GLY A 47 -2.34 -10.75 -14.71
N LEU A 48 -3.06 -10.34 -13.65
CA LEU A 48 -3.87 -9.12 -13.64
C LEU A 48 -2.98 -7.92 -13.29
N SER A 49 -2.73 -7.07 -14.28
CA SER A 49 -1.75 -5.99 -14.18
C SER A 49 -2.27 -4.62 -14.60
N VAL A 50 -1.82 -3.60 -13.89
CA VAL A 50 -1.99 -2.18 -14.20
C VAL A 50 -0.60 -1.58 -14.41
N HIS A 51 -0.36 -0.96 -15.55
CA HIS A 51 0.95 -0.41 -15.85
C HIS A 51 0.94 0.89 -16.65
N ASP A 52 2.04 1.63 -16.65
CA ASP A 52 2.22 2.85 -17.44
C ASP A 52 1.08 3.86 -17.28
N LEU A 53 0.62 4.02 -16.05
CA LEU A 53 -0.59 4.77 -15.73
C LEU A 53 -0.27 5.95 -14.82
N SER A 54 -0.91 7.09 -15.06
CA SER A 54 -0.83 8.24 -14.16
C SER A 54 -2.24 8.72 -13.79
N LEU A 55 -2.46 8.96 -12.50
CA LEU A 55 -3.70 9.53 -11.96
C LEU A 55 -3.37 10.86 -11.30
N ARG A 56 -4.06 11.92 -11.70
CA ARG A 56 -3.90 13.25 -11.11
C ARG A 56 -5.24 13.86 -10.76
N ASP A 57 -5.39 14.26 -9.50
CA ASP A 57 -6.59 14.89 -8.96
C ASP A 57 -7.86 14.02 -9.13
N CYS A 58 -7.68 12.69 -9.09
CA CYS A 58 -8.75 11.73 -9.32
C CYS A 58 -9.52 11.36 -8.04
N ARG A 59 -10.73 10.83 -8.22
CA ARG A 59 -11.49 10.16 -7.17
C ARG A 59 -11.64 8.69 -7.51
N ALA A 60 -11.13 7.79 -6.67
CA ALA A 60 -11.28 6.36 -6.86
C ALA A 60 -11.55 5.62 -5.55
N GLY A 61 -12.16 4.47 -5.69
CA GLY A 61 -12.40 3.50 -4.62
C GLY A 61 -12.78 2.16 -5.27
N GLY A 62 -12.86 1.12 -4.48
CA GLY A 62 -13.17 -0.21 -4.98
C GLY A 62 -12.35 -1.29 -4.29
N VAL A 63 -12.50 -2.50 -4.79
CA VAL A 63 -11.81 -3.69 -4.28
C VAL A 63 -10.62 -4.01 -5.18
N LEU A 64 -9.45 -4.21 -4.57
CA LEU A 64 -8.22 -4.58 -5.25
C LEU A 64 -7.69 -5.86 -4.61
N HIS A 65 -7.55 -6.93 -5.40
CA HIS A 65 -6.97 -8.20 -4.94
C HIS A 65 -6.10 -8.83 -6.02
N GLY A 66 -4.87 -9.26 -5.68
CA GLY A 66 -4.03 -9.98 -6.65
C GLY A 66 -3.54 -9.14 -7.82
N VAL A 67 -3.52 -7.81 -7.70
CA VAL A 67 -3.15 -6.91 -8.81
C VAL A 67 -1.67 -6.56 -8.76
N ARG A 68 -0.99 -6.66 -9.90
CA ARG A 68 0.34 -6.08 -10.10
C ARG A 68 0.22 -4.64 -10.60
N PHE A 69 0.85 -3.70 -9.89
CA PHE A 69 1.00 -2.32 -10.34
C PHE A 69 2.46 -2.05 -10.75
N SER A 70 2.69 -1.60 -11.97
CA SER A 70 4.04 -1.29 -12.48
C SER A 70 4.11 0.09 -13.12
N ASP A 71 5.07 0.93 -12.72
CA ASP A 71 5.30 2.25 -13.34
C ASP A 71 4.04 3.14 -13.28
N VAL A 72 3.38 3.13 -12.11
CA VAL A 72 2.15 3.89 -11.83
C VAL A 72 2.46 5.10 -10.98
N SER A 73 1.91 6.25 -11.34
CA SER A 73 2.00 7.48 -10.54
C SER A 73 0.62 7.97 -10.12
N VAL A 74 0.48 8.33 -8.85
CA VAL A 74 -0.77 8.84 -8.29
C VAL A 74 -0.47 10.14 -7.56
N HIS A 75 -1.07 11.22 -8.02
CA HIS A 75 -1.00 12.55 -7.41
C HIS A 75 -2.40 13.02 -7.02
N ASN A 76 -2.59 13.35 -5.74
CA ASN A 76 -3.88 13.82 -5.21
C ASN A 76 -5.04 12.85 -5.51
N LEU A 77 -5.09 11.73 -4.80
CA LEU A 77 -6.22 10.81 -4.85
C LEU A 77 -7.22 11.14 -3.74
N THR A 78 -8.51 11.08 -4.08
CA THR A 78 -9.59 11.08 -3.09
C THR A 78 -10.36 9.78 -3.14
N SER A 79 -10.90 9.35 -1.99
CA SER A 79 -11.79 8.20 -1.91
C SER A 79 -12.89 8.47 -0.89
N GLY A 80 -14.04 7.82 -1.07
CA GLY A 80 -15.13 7.87 -0.08
C GLY A 80 -14.82 7.07 1.18
N ASP A 81 -13.92 6.09 1.09
CA ASP A 81 -13.51 5.26 2.21
C ASP A 81 -12.02 4.86 2.11
N ARG A 82 -11.57 3.94 2.96
CA ARG A 82 -10.26 3.33 2.94
C ARG A 82 -10.06 2.51 1.66
N VAL A 83 -8.90 2.70 1.04
CA VAL A 83 -8.41 1.86 -0.04
C VAL A 83 -7.54 0.78 0.59
N SER A 84 -7.90 -0.49 0.38
CA SER A 84 -7.18 -1.64 0.94
C SER A 84 -6.83 -2.64 -0.16
N PRO A 85 -5.70 -2.48 -0.84
CA PRO A 85 -5.19 -3.49 -1.75
C PRO A 85 -4.73 -4.73 -0.97
N PHE A 86 -5.32 -5.87 -1.28
CA PHE A 86 -4.95 -7.18 -0.69
C PHE A 86 -4.15 -7.99 -1.71
N ALA A 87 -3.10 -8.68 -1.26
CA ALA A 87 -2.24 -9.48 -2.13
C ALA A 87 -1.86 -8.74 -3.44
N CYS A 88 -1.57 -7.44 -3.36
CA CYS A 88 -1.15 -6.67 -4.52
C CYS A 88 0.37 -6.47 -4.47
N VAL A 89 1.00 -6.47 -5.64
CA VAL A 89 2.45 -6.24 -5.77
C VAL A 89 2.74 -4.99 -6.56
N PHE A 90 3.85 -4.32 -6.24
CA PHE A 90 4.16 -2.98 -6.74
C PHE A 90 5.59 -2.93 -7.28
N ARG A 91 5.76 -2.34 -8.46
CA ARG A 91 7.07 -1.97 -9.01
C ARG A 91 7.00 -0.53 -9.48
N HIS A 92 7.91 0.29 -8.98
CA HIS A 92 8.00 1.70 -9.38
C HIS A 92 6.71 2.51 -9.20
N VAL A 93 5.96 2.29 -8.12
CA VAL A 93 4.68 3.01 -7.89
C VAL A 93 4.90 4.23 -7.03
N THR A 94 4.54 5.41 -7.51
CA THR A 94 4.71 6.67 -6.78
C THR A 94 3.37 7.21 -6.28
N LEU A 95 3.28 7.49 -4.98
CA LEU A 95 2.14 8.16 -4.36
C LEU A 95 2.60 9.54 -3.86
N SER A 96 1.88 10.59 -4.24
CA SER A 96 2.25 11.96 -3.87
C SER A 96 1.05 12.87 -3.62
N GLY A 97 1.26 13.94 -2.86
CA GLY A 97 0.21 14.88 -2.53
C GLY A 97 -0.82 14.28 -1.57
N ARG A 98 -2.10 14.63 -1.70
CA ARG A 98 -3.14 14.13 -0.80
C ARG A 98 -3.54 12.69 -1.18
N ILE A 99 -3.33 11.73 -0.29
CA ILE A 99 -3.71 10.33 -0.49
C ILE A 99 -4.74 9.93 0.59
N PRO A 100 -5.79 9.14 0.28
CA PRO A 100 -6.80 8.74 1.27
C PRO A 100 -6.19 7.74 2.27
N ARG A 101 -7.04 7.18 3.15
CA ARG A 101 -6.61 6.07 4.00
C ARG A 101 -6.19 4.90 3.10
N LEU A 102 -4.93 4.47 3.19
CA LEU A 102 -4.38 3.42 2.34
C LEU A 102 -3.71 2.34 3.20
N MET A 103 -4.21 1.11 3.11
CA MET A 103 -3.63 -0.02 3.83
C MET A 103 -3.33 -1.15 2.86
N THR A 104 -2.07 -1.34 2.46
CA THR A 104 -1.69 -2.53 1.69
C THR A 104 -1.59 -3.71 2.65
N ARG A 105 -2.15 -4.85 2.22
CA ARG A 105 -2.30 -6.04 3.05
C ARG A 105 -1.83 -7.27 2.28
N PRO A 106 -1.37 -8.32 2.98
CA PRO A 106 -1.25 -9.67 2.42
C PRO A 106 -2.60 -10.19 1.91
N ALA A 107 -2.62 -11.43 1.39
CA ALA A 107 -3.87 -12.11 1.05
C ALA A 107 -4.84 -12.10 2.24
N HIS A 108 -6.14 -11.94 1.97
CA HIS A 108 -7.14 -11.86 3.02
C HIS A 108 -7.25 -13.18 3.79
N SER A 109 -7.38 -13.13 5.12
CA SER A 109 -7.38 -14.33 5.99
C SER A 109 -8.59 -15.25 5.80
N SER A 110 -9.61 -14.80 5.06
CA SER A 110 -10.76 -15.64 4.69
C SER A 110 -10.50 -16.55 3.49
N LEU A 111 -9.38 -16.38 2.79
CA LEU A 111 -8.99 -17.27 1.70
C LEU A 111 -8.41 -18.58 2.27
N PRO A 112 -8.48 -19.69 1.53
CA PRO A 112 -7.80 -20.92 1.93
C PRO A 112 -6.31 -20.71 2.19
N ALA A 113 -5.73 -21.46 3.14
CA ALA A 113 -4.34 -21.26 3.56
C ALA A 113 -3.35 -21.46 2.40
N GLU A 114 -3.62 -22.44 1.53
CA GLU A 114 -2.86 -22.73 0.32
C GLU A 114 -2.88 -21.57 -0.68
N VAL A 115 -4.01 -20.83 -0.77
CA VAL A 115 -4.11 -19.65 -1.63
C VAL A 115 -3.32 -18.48 -1.02
N GLN A 116 -3.42 -18.30 0.30
CA GLN A 116 -2.64 -17.26 0.99
C GLN A 116 -1.13 -17.50 0.84
N GLU A 117 -0.69 -18.75 0.97
CA GLU A 117 0.68 -19.19 0.75
C GLU A 117 1.13 -18.98 -0.70
N ALA A 118 0.33 -19.39 -1.68
CA ALA A 118 0.65 -19.19 -3.09
C ALA A 118 0.87 -17.70 -3.43
N PHE A 119 0.03 -16.80 -2.92
CA PHE A 119 0.20 -15.35 -3.11
C PHE A 119 1.43 -14.78 -2.40
N ARG A 120 1.77 -15.29 -1.21
CA ARG A 120 2.97 -14.89 -0.49
C ARG A 120 4.23 -15.29 -1.27
N ASP A 121 4.31 -16.55 -1.69
CA ASP A 121 5.45 -17.07 -2.45
C ASP A 121 5.58 -16.37 -3.81
N GLY A 122 4.44 -16.07 -4.46
CA GLY A 122 4.40 -15.25 -5.67
C GLY A 122 4.95 -13.85 -5.45
N ALA A 123 4.55 -13.19 -4.35
CA ALA A 123 5.04 -11.86 -4.01
C ALA A 123 6.55 -11.88 -3.71
N GLU A 124 7.05 -12.91 -3.03
CA GLU A 124 8.50 -13.09 -2.79
C GLU A 124 9.27 -13.23 -4.11
N ARG A 125 8.80 -14.09 -5.03
CA ARG A 125 9.39 -14.22 -6.38
C ARG A 125 9.39 -12.90 -7.14
N PHE A 126 8.27 -12.18 -7.10
CA PHE A 126 8.13 -10.89 -7.76
C PHE A 126 9.15 -9.88 -7.23
N TYR A 127 9.19 -9.69 -5.91
CA TYR A 127 10.04 -8.68 -5.26
C TYR A 127 11.53 -9.01 -5.31
N ALA A 128 11.93 -10.27 -5.52
CA ALA A 128 13.33 -10.65 -5.67
C ALA A 128 14.05 -9.93 -6.83
N SER A 129 13.29 -9.42 -7.82
CA SER A 129 13.82 -8.68 -8.98
C SER A 129 13.54 -7.17 -8.95
N VAL A 130 12.90 -6.67 -7.89
CA VAL A 130 12.45 -5.27 -7.79
C VAL A 130 13.46 -4.47 -6.98
N ASP A 131 13.96 -3.38 -7.56
CA ASP A 131 14.88 -2.43 -6.91
C ASP A 131 14.15 -1.48 -5.93
N TRP A 132 12.94 -1.02 -6.29
CA TRP A 132 12.02 -0.36 -5.37
C TRP A 132 10.56 -0.54 -5.79
N ALA A 133 9.68 -0.72 -4.81
CA ALA A 133 8.28 -1.06 -5.01
C ALA A 133 7.38 0.18 -4.99
N LEU A 134 7.53 0.98 -3.93
CA LEU A 134 6.72 2.16 -3.67
C LEU A 134 7.59 3.36 -3.33
N ASP A 135 7.21 4.53 -3.84
CA ASP A 135 7.68 5.81 -3.34
C ASP A 135 6.50 6.57 -2.74
N ILE A 136 6.54 6.74 -1.42
CA ILE A 136 5.53 7.46 -0.66
C ILE A 136 6.11 8.71 0.02
N SER A 137 7.35 9.07 -0.28
CA SER A 137 8.09 10.15 0.40
C SER A 137 7.38 11.50 0.32
N ALA A 138 6.66 11.76 -0.78
CA ALA A 138 5.89 12.99 -1.01
C ALA A 138 4.38 12.86 -0.69
N ALA A 139 3.93 11.73 -0.15
CA ALA A 139 2.53 11.48 0.16
C ALA A 139 2.10 12.04 1.52
N LYS A 140 0.91 12.64 1.54
CA LYS A 140 0.23 13.16 2.73
C LYS A 140 -1.03 12.32 2.96
N PHE A 141 -0.93 11.37 3.89
CA PHE A 141 -1.98 10.43 4.20
C PHE A 141 -2.94 10.95 5.28
N SER A 142 -4.21 10.55 5.21
CA SER A 142 -5.13 10.62 6.35
C SER A 142 -4.97 9.45 7.33
N ASP A 143 -4.47 8.32 6.84
CA ASP A 143 -4.00 7.15 7.60
C ASP A 143 -3.25 6.23 6.62
N ALA A 144 -2.20 5.52 7.04
CA ALA A 144 -1.55 4.56 6.16
C ALA A 144 -0.71 3.48 6.88
N GLU A 145 -0.70 2.30 6.29
CA GLU A 145 0.08 1.14 6.73
C GLU A 145 0.40 0.26 5.51
N PHE A 146 1.63 -0.24 5.41
CA PHE A 146 2.06 -1.05 4.27
C PHE A 146 2.59 -2.40 4.72
N SER A 147 1.68 -3.33 5.02
CA SER A 147 2.03 -4.71 5.41
C SER A 147 2.06 -5.69 4.24
N GLY A 148 1.57 -5.28 3.06
CA GLY A 148 1.60 -6.08 1.84
C GLY A 148 2.87 -5.93 1.00
N VAL A 149 3.86 -5.13 1.44
CA VAL A 149 5.07 -4.80 0.68
C VAL A 149 6.30 -4.90 1.59
N PRO A 150 7.43 -5.46 1.13
CA PRO A 150 8.68 -5.43 1.90
C PRO A 150 9.09 -3.98 2.20
N GLY A 151 9.20 -3.62 3.48
CA GLY A 151 9.42 -2.23 3.89
C GLY A 151 10.71 -1.60 3.36
N HIS A 152 11.76 -2.39 3.15
CA HIS A 152 13.03 -1.92 2.57
C HIS A 152 12.91 -1.51 1.09
N LEU A 153 11.86 -1.93 0.37
CA LEU A 153 11.56 -1.52 -1.01
C LEU A 153 10.66 -0.27 -1.06
N VAL A 154 10.33 0.32 0.08
CA VAL A 154 9.48 1.51 0.17
C VAL A 154 10.35 2.73 0.45
N ARG A 155 10.42 3.65 -0.51
CA ARG A 155 11.01 4.98 -0.33
C ARG A 155 10.06 5.84 0.48
N ARG A 156 10.59 6.46 1.54
CA ARG A 156 9.79 7.07 2.61
C ARG A 156 10.40 8.36 3.12
N ASP A 157 9.55 9.26 3.63
CA ASP A 157 9.98 10.39 4.44
C ASP A 157 10.22 9.92 5.88
N PRO A 158 11.48 9.83 6.35
CA PRO A 158 11.76 9.31 7.69
C PRO A 158 11.12 10.17 8.79
N LYS A 159 10.78 11.44 8.55
CA LYS A 159 10.16 12.28 9.58
C LYS A 159 8.74 11.86 9.93
N THR A 160 8.03 11.25 9.00
CA THR A 160 6.60 10.93 9.17
C THR A 160 6.24 9.50 8.80
N GLN A 161 7.17 8.74 8.23
CA GLN A 161 6.93 7.41 7.67
C GLN A 161 8.03 6.49 8.19
N PHE A 162 7.67 5.67 9.17
CA PHE A 162 8.56 4.89 9.99
C PHE A 162 8.69 3.48 9.45
N LEU A 163 9.89 2.92 9.52
CA LEU A 163 10.17 1.51 9.20
C LEU A 163 10.34 0.76 10.51
N LEU A 164 9.39 -0.11 10.83
CA LEU A 164 9.45 -0.98 11.99
C LEU A 164 10.14 -2.29 11.62
N HIS A 165 10.99 -2.79 12.51
CA HIS A 165 11.71 -4.05 12.34
C HIS A 165 11.05 -5.16 13.17
N ARG A 166 10.76 -6.30 12.54
CA ARG A 166 10.04 -7.42 13.16
C ARG A 166 10.86 -8.05 14.29
N ASP A 167 12.13 -8.36 14.04
CA ASP A 167 13.07 -8.92 15.01
C ASP A 167 13.20 -8.04 16.27
N ARG A 168 13.31 -6.72 16.09
CA ARG A 168 13.37 -5.76 17.19
C ARG A 168 12.03 -5.66 17.93
N ALA A 169 10.91 -5.73 17.20
CA ALA A 169 9.59 -5.74 17.82
C ALA A 169 9.34 -7.02 18.63
N GLU A 170 9.81 -8.18 18.17
CA GLU A 170 9.74 -9.46 18.89
C GLU A 170 10.55 -9.43 20.20
N ALA A 171 11.74 -8.83 20.18
CA ALA A 171 12.59 -8.70 21.36
C ALA A 171 12.15 -7.60 22.34
N ALA A 172 11.31 -6.65 21.90
CA ALA A 172 10.92 -5.49 22.71
C ALA A 172 9.94 -5.84 23.85
N ASP A 173 10.19 -5.27 25.03
CA ASP A 173 9.20 -5.21 26.09
C ASP A 173 8.12 -4.15 25.74
N ALA A 174 6.87 -4.56 25.83
CA ALA A 174 5.72 -3.74 25.47
C ALA A 174 5.20 -2.87 26.64
N GLU A 175 5.54 -3.18 27.89
CA GLU A 175 4.88 -2.60 29.08
C GLU A 175 5.08 -1.08 29.22
N GLY A 176 6.19 -0.54 28.70
CA GLY A 176 6.49 0.89 28.72
C GLY A 176 5.84 1.73 27.61
N PHE A 177 5.17 1.10 26.65
CA PHE A 177 4.60 1.79 25.48
C PHE A 177 3.12 2.12 25.64
N SER A 178 2.70 3.23 25.02
CA SER A 178 1.29 3.58 24.91
C SER A 178 0.49 2.45 24.24
N SER A 179 -0.83 2.40 24.46
CA SER A 179 -1.69 1.39 23.83
C SER A 179 -1.57 1.39 22.29
N ARG A 180 -1.37 2.57 21.68
CA ARG A 180 -1.22 2.70 20.24
C ARG A 180 0.15 2.23 19.76
N ALA A 181 1.23 2.61 20.44
CA ALA A 181 2.57 2.10 20.16
C ALA A 181 2.62 0.57 20.28
N ARG A 182 1.98 -0.02 21.30
CA ARG A 182 1.82 -1.48 21.43
C ARG A 182 1.05 -2.10 20.25
N SER A 183 0.06 -1.41 19.69
CA SER A 183 -0.64 -1.89 18.50
C SER A 183 0.29 -1.94 17.28
N TYR A 184 1.17 -0.95 17.09
CA TYR A 184 2.17 -1.01 16.00
C TYR A 184 3.18 -2.14 16.20
N LEU A 185 3.64 -2.37 17.43
CA LEU A 185 4.50 -3.50 17.77
C LEU A 185 3.84 -4.85 17.45
N ALA A 186 2.59 -5.03 17.86
CA ALA A 186 1.84 -6.25 17.57
C ALA A 186 1.74 -6.51 16.06
N LYS A 187 1.54 -5.46 15.25
CA LYS A 187 1.52 -5.58 13.78
C LYS A 187 2.89 -5.88 13.18
N ALA A 188 3.96 -5.29 13.71
CA ALA A 188 5.31 -5.59 13.25
C ALA A 188 5.67 -7.06 13.51
N ARG A 189 5.30 -7.60 14.69
CA ARG A 189 5.49 -9.02 15.06
C ARG A 189 4.77 -9.99 14.12
N THR A 190 3.59 -9.63 13.65
CA THR A 190 2.81 -10.48 12.73
C THR A 190 3.02 -10.16 11.26
N SER A 191 3.95 -9.25 10.93
CA SER A 191 4.27 -8.90 9.56
C SER A 191 4.87 -10.11 8.82
N PRO A 192 4.42 -10.42 7.58
CA PRO A 192 5.05 -11.46 6.79
C PRO A 192 6.49 -11.07 6.39
N TYR A 193 6.76 -9.78 6.26
CA TYR A 193 8.08 -9.25 5.92
C TYR A 193 8.89 -8.87 7.17
N PRO A 194 10.23 -8.91 7.11
CA PRO A 194 11.11 -8.47 8.21
C PRO A 194 10.90 -7.02 8.63
N THR A 195 10.35 -6.18 7.75
CA THR A 195 10.07 -4.78 8.01
C THR A 195 8.67 -4.37 7.58
N LEU A 196 8.09 -3.43 8.31
CA LEU A 196 6.75 -2.89 8.11
C LEU A 196 6.81 -1.35 8.06
N VAL A 197 6.17 -0.74 7.06
CA VAL A 197 6.05 0.73 7.03
C VAL A 197 4.75 1.17 7.69
N VAL A 198 4.87 2.08 8.66
CA VAL A 198 3.76 2.73 9.36
C VAL A 198 3.91 4.24 9.23
N VAL A 199 2.80 4.95 9.03
CA VAL A 199 2.82 6.40 8.81
C VAL A 199 2.22 7.13 10.01
N ALA A 200 2.87 8.22 10.43
CA ALA A 200 2.25 9.29 11.21
C ALA A 200 1.45 10.19 10.24
N PRO A 201 0.12 10.07 10.16
CA PRO A 201 -0.64 10.67 9.07
C PRO A 201 -0.80 12.18 9.25
N THR A 202 -0.06 12.96 8.48
CA THR A 202 -0.01 14.43 8.57
C THR A 202 -1.35 15.14 8.35
N ARG A 203 -2.35 14.45 7.78
CA ARG A 203 -3.71 14.98 7.58
C ARG A 203 -4.71 14.53 8.65
N SER A 204 -4.28 13.77 9.65
CA SER A 204 -5.11 13.32 10.76
C SER A 204 -5.10 14.34 11.90
N LYS A 205 -6.23 14.49 12.59
CA LYS A 205 -6.30 15.26 13.85
C LYS A 205 -5.45 14.64 14.98
N TYR A 206 -5.12 13.35 14.87
CA TYR A 206 -4.28 12.61 15.82
C TYR A 206 -2.79 12.59 15.43
N PHE A 207 -2.38 13.39 14.43
CA PHE A 207 -1.02 13.37 13.89
C PHE A 207 0.06 13.49 14.98
N LYS A 208 -0.08 14.43 15.91
CA LYS A 208 0.93 14.67 16.96
C LYS A 208 1.08 13.46 17.88
N ASP A 209 -0.03 12.90 18.35
CA ASP A 209 0.00 11.74 19.24
C ASP A 209 0.57 10.50 18.53
N MET A 210 0.17 10.27 17.27
CA MET A 210 0.68 9.15 16.47
C MET A 210 2.17 9.30 16.16
N LEU A 211 2.62 10.52 15.86
CA LEU A 211 4.04 10.81 15.67
C LEU A 211 4.81 10.54 16.96
N GLN A 212 4.33 11.00 18.11
CA GLN A 212 4.97 10.75 19.40
C GLN A 212 5.08 9.25 19.72
N ASP A 213 4.04 8.48 19.44
CA ASP A 213 4.08 7.02 19.62
C ASP A 213 5.14 6.37 18.73
N LEU A 214 5.22 6.74 17.46
CA LEU A 214 6.21 6.20 16.53
C LEU A 214 7.64 6.66 16.85
N GLU A 215 7.82 7.90 17.30
CA GLU A 215 9.10 8.40 17.82
C GLU A 215 9.53 7.64 19.07
N SER A 216 8.60 7.24 19.95
CA SER A 216 8.94 6.40 21.11
C SER A 216 9.49 5.04 20.69
N LEU A 217 8.94 4.43 19.64
CA LEU A 217 9.44 3.18 19.07
C LEU A 217 10.81 3.37 18.42
N ARG A 218 11.04 4.51 17.74
CA ARG A 218 12.35 4.88 17.20
C ARG A 218 13.39 5.06 18.30
N ALA A 219 13.04 5.77 19.37
CA ALA A 219 13.94 6.00 20.51
C ALA A 219 14.35 4.69 21.21
N ALA A 220 13.48 3.69 21.21
CA ALA A 220 13.78 2.34 21.67
C ALA A 220 14.54 1.47 20.66
N GLY A 221 14.89 2.00 19.49
CA GLY A 221 15.61 1.30 18.42
C GLY A 221 14.75 0.36 17.59
N ILE A 222 13.44 0.30 17.80
CA ILE A 222 12.53 -0.65 17.14
C ILE A 222 12.13 -0.16 15.74
N ALA A 223 12.08 1.16 15.57
CA ALA A 223 11.78 1.81 14.30
C ALA A 223 12.92 2.71 13.82
N GLU A 224 12.91 3.00 12.52
CA GLU A 224 13.70 4.05 11.86
C GLU A 224 12.83 5.18 11.34
#